data_AF-A0A2V3U041-F1
#
_entry.id   AF-A0A2V3U041-F1
#
_cell.length_a   1.000
_cell.length_b   1.000
_cell.length_c   1.000
_cell.angle_alpha   90.00
_cell.angle_beta   90.00
_cell.angle_gamma   90.00
#
_symmetry.space_group_name_H-M   'P 1'
#
loop_
_entity.id
_entity.type
_entity.pdbx_description
1 polymer ?
#
loop_
_entity_poly.entity_id
_entity_poly.type
_entity_poly.pdbx_seq_one_letter_code
_entity_poly.pdbx_strand_id
1 'polypeptide(L)'
;MNMHENARMTVHGRVLLVNRIVAGGWRVADAARAAGISERTAYKWLARFRAGGERMLHDRSSAPGRMPHATPVATIEAVEGLRRRRLSGPAIARELGLPRSTVGAIL
;
A
#
# COMPACT_ATOMS: atom_id res chain seq x y z
N MET A 1 2.86 -4.40 9.80
CA MET A 1 3.62 -3.56 8.84
C MET A 1 4.48 -4.49 8.01
N ASN A 2 4.06 -4.84 6.79
CA ASN A 2 4.87 -5.66 5.90
C ASN A 2 5.96 -4.76 5.29
N MET A 3 7.14 -4.80 5.89
CA MET A 3 8.29 -4.07 5.40
C MET A 3 9.01 -4.93 4.37
N HIS A 4 9.22 -4.38 3.18
CA HIS A 4 10.04 -5.04 2.18
C HIS A 4 11.49 -5.13 2.69
N GLU A 5 12.18 -6.23 2.43
CA GLU A 5 13.59 -6.48 2.83
C GLU A 5 14.52 -5.32 2.43
N ASN A 6 14.33 -4.77 1.23
CA ASN A 6 15.11 -3.68 0.67
C ASN A 6 14.64 -2.27 1.10
N ALA A 7 13.68 -2.16 2.03
CA ALA A 7 13.20 -0.85 2.49
C ALA A 7 14.26 -0.14 3.33
N ARG A 8 14.84 0.94 2.80
CA ARG A 8 15.85 1.76 3.50
C ARG A 8 15.35 2.41 4.79
N MET A 9 14.04 2.65 4.91
CA MET A 9 13.46 3.28 6.09
C MET A 9 12.14 2.64 6.50
N THR A 10 12.06 2.32 7.79
CA THR A 10 10.82 2.03 8.50
C THR A 10 10.00 3.30 8.73
N VAL A 11 8.73 3.17 9.10
CA VAL A 11 7.94 4.34 9.55
C VAL A 11 8.56 5.01 10.77
N HIS A 12 9.06 4.23 11.74
CA HIS A 12 9.79 4.75 12.88
C HIS A 12 11.03 5.56 12.47
N GLY A 13 11.78 5.08 11.47
CA GLY A 13 12.91 5.83 10.91
C GLY A 13 12.50 7.16 10.29
N ARG A 14 11.33 7.21 9.63
CA ARG A 14 10.80 8.45 9.03
C ARG A 14 10.35 9.44 10.10
N VAL A 15 9.73 8.96 11.17
CA VAL A 15 9.37 9.78 12.34
C VAL A 15 10.63 10.37 12.98
N LEU A 16 11.64 9.54 13.22
CA LEU A 16 12.92 10.00 13.78
C LEU A 16 13.60 11.06 12.89
N LEU A 17 13.65 10.83 11.58
CA LEU A 17 14.18 11.80 10.62
C LEU A 17 13.47 13.15 10.73
N VAL A 18 12.14 13.15 10.74
CA VAL A 18 11.34 14.38 10.84
C VAL A 18 11.53 15.06 12.19
N ASN A 19 11.53 14.31 13.30
CA ASN A 19 11.71 14.87 14.63
C ASN A 19 13.08 15.53 14.81
N ARG A 20 14.15 14.95 14.24
CA ARG A 20 15.47 15.59 14.22
C ARG A 20 15.44 16.95 13.53
N ILE A 21 14.69 17.08 12.44
CA ILE A 21 14.58 18.33 11.68
C ILE A 21 13.68 19.33 12.42
N VAL A 22 12.46 18.93 12.78
CA VAL A 22 11.40 19.83 13.26
C VAL A 22 11.59 20.20 14.74
N ALA A 23 11.85 19.22 15.60
CA ALA A 23 12.02 19.45 17.03
C ALA A 23 13.49 19.64 17.41
N GLY A 24 14.39 18.90 16.75
CA GLY A 24 15.83 18.94 17.03
C GLY A 24 16.59 20.08 16.33
N GLY A 25 15.97 20.79 15.39
CA GLY A 25 16.61 21.90 14.66
C GLY A 25 17.72 21.48 13.68
N TRP A 26 17.81 20.19 13.34
CA TRP A 26 18.84 19.70 12.41
C TRP A 26 18.61 20.26 11.00
N ARG A 27 19.70 20.56 10.28
CA ARG A 27 19.61 20.81 8.84
C ARG A 27 19.15 19.53 8.14
N VAL A 28 18.34 19.67 7.09
CA VAL A 28 17.81 18.53 6.34
C VAL A 28 18.93 17.67 5.77
N ALA A 29 20.03 18.27 5.31
CA ALA A 29 21.21 17.58 4.82
C ALA A 29 21.83 16.64 5.87
N ASP A 30 21.96 17.11 7.11
CA ASP A 30 22.58 16.34 8.19
C ASP A 30 21.68 15.19 8.64
N ALA A 31 20.37 15.44 8.73
CA ALA A 31 19.39 14.41 9.05
C ALA A 31 19.32 13.33 7.95
N ALA A 32 19.38 13.73 6.67
CA ALA A 32 19.41 12.82 5.52
C ALA A 32 20.67 11.94 5.52
N ARG A 33 21.84 12.55 5.75
CA ARG A 33 23.12 11.83 5.85
C ARG A 33 23.10 10.81 6.98
N ALA A 34 22.62 11.20 8.17
CA ALA A 34 22.49 10.30 9.31
C ALA A 34 21.49 9.15 9.08
N ALA A 35 20.49 9.36 8.21
CA ALA A 35 19.52 8.34 7.83
C ALA A 35 19.95 7.50 6.61
N GLY A 36 21.09 7.80 5.98
CA GLY A 36 21.57 7.07 4.80
C GLY A 36 20.69 7.24 3.56
N ILE A 37 20.03 8.40 3.42
CA ILE A 37 19.13 8.71 2.29
C ILE A 37 19.55 10.02 1.60
N SER A 38 19.03 10.24 0.38
CA SER A 38 19.19 11.53 -0.30
C SER A 38 18.41 12.64 0.40
N GLU A 39 18.90 13.89 0.30
CA GLU A 39 18.18 15.08 0.78
C GLU A 39 16.79 15.21 0.16
N ARG A 40 16.65 14.89 -1.14
CA ARG A 40 15.36 14.87 -1.83
C ARG A 40 14.36 13.94 -1.14
N THR A 41 14.80 12.76 -0.71
CA THR A 41 13.95 11.82 0.04
C THR A 41 13.57 12.39 1.41
N ALA A 42 14.49 13.06 2.09
CA ALA A 42 14.20 13.72 3.36
C ALA A 42 13.17 14.85 3.22
N TYR A 43 13.32 15.72 2.21
CA TYR A 43 12.33 16.75 1.88
C TYR A 43 10.96 16.15 1.54
N LYS A 44 10.91 15.03 0.81
CA LYS A 44 9.66 14.31 0.54
C LYS A 44 8.94 13.93 1.84
N TRP A 45 9.66 13.35 2.80
CA TRP A 45 9.07 12.95 4.08
C TRP A 45 8.65 14.15 4.92
N LEU A 46 9.45 15.21 4.94
CA LEU A 46 9.11 16.45 5.64
C LEU A 46 7.85 17.11 5.05
N ALA A 47 7.72 17.15 3.72
CA ALA A 47 6.53 17.66 3.05
C ALA A 47 5.28 16.84 3.40
N ARG A 48 5.40 15.50 3.41
CA ARG A 48 4.31 14.61 3.83
C ARG A 48 3.90 14.85 5.29
N PHE A 49 4.86 14.97 6.19
CA PHE A 49 4.58 15.27 7.60
C PHE A 49 3.87 16.62 7.75
N ARG A 50 4.34 17.67 7.08
CA ARG A 50 3.68 19.00 7.12
C ARG A 50 2.24 18.97 6.60
N ALA A 51 1.91 18.07 5.68
CA ALA A 51 0.56 17.95 5.12
C ALA A 51 -0.44 17.23 6.03
N GLY A 52 -0.02 16.48 7.05
CA GLY A 52 -0.97 15.71 7.87
C GLY A 52 -0.40 14.95 9.06
N GLY A 53 0.76 15.38 9.56
CA GLY A 53 1.45 14.82 10.72
C GLY A 53 2.03 13.42 10.47
N GLU A 54 2.27 12.69 11.57
CA GLU A 54 2.90 11.38 11.54
C GLU A 54 2.13 10.34 10.71
N ARG A 55 0.79 10.43 10.67
CA ARG A 55 -0.06 9.55 9.84
C ARG A 55 0.38 9.56 8.38
N MET A 56 0.88 10.69 7.88
CA MET A 56 1.32 10.83 6.50
C MET A 56 2.68 10.17 6.21
N LEU A 57 3.40 9.70 7.23
CA LEU A 57 4.67 8.98 7.11
C LEU A 57 4.48 7.47 6.87
N HIS A 58 3.27 6.97 7.10
CA HIS A 58 2.92 5.59 6.76
C HIS A 58 2.95 5.37 5.24
N ASP A 59 3.27 4.14 4.86
CA ASP A 59 3.16 3.72 3.48
C ASP A 59 1.69 3.77 3.06
N ARG A 60 1.46 4.36 1.88
CA ARG A 60 0.17 4.26 1.22
C ARG A 60 0.12 2.92 0.51
N SER A 61 -1.09 2.42 0.28
CA SER A 61 -1.25 1.29 -0.61
C SER A 61 -0.60 1.60 -1.96
N SER A 62 0.21 0.66 -2.47
CA SER A 62 0.68 0.70 -3.85
C SER A 62 -0.42 0.32 -4.83
N ALA A 63 -1.58 -0.14 -4.34
CA ALA A 63 -2.72 -0.42 -5.18
C ALA A 63 -3.20 0.89 -5.86
N PRO A 64 -3.54 0.83 -7.15
CA PRO A 64 -4.08 1.99 -7.84
C PRO A 64 -5.41 2.41 -7.23
N GLY A 65 -5.63 3.72 -7.12
CA GLY A 65 -6.88 4.28 -6.56
C GLY A 65 -8.12 4.00 -7.43
N ARG A 66 -7.94 3.65 -8.71
CA ARG A 66 -9.01 3.25 -9.61
C ARG A 66 -8.51 2.15 -10.55
N MET A 67 -9.29 1.08 -10.67
CA MET A 67 -9.07 0.01 -11.65
C MET A 67 -10.24 -0.03 -12.63
N PRO A 68 -10.08 0.48 -13.86
CA PRO A 68 -11.17 0.52 -14.84
C PRO A 68 -11.74 -0.85 -15.22
N HIS A 69 -10.91 -1.88 -15.16
CA HIS A 69 -11.28 -3.27 -15.45
C HIS A 69 -11.53 -4.09 -14.18
N ALA A 70 -11.81 -3.42 -13.05
CA ALA A 70 -12.22 -4.13 -11.84
C ALA A 70 -13.50 -4.92 -12.11
N THR A 71 -13.52 -6.17 -11.67
CA THR A 71 -14.73 -6.99 -11.73
C THR A 71 -15.84 -6.32 -10.92
N PRO A 72 -17.07 -6.19 -11.46
CA PRO A 72 -18.19 -5.64 -10.71
C PRO A 72 -18.41 -6.36 -9.39
N VAL A 73 -18.73 -5.60 -8.33
CA VAL A 73 -18.93 -6.13 -6.96
C VAL A 73 -19.97 -7.25 -6.95
N ALA A 74 -21.08 -7.08 -7.68
CA ALA A 74 -22.12 -8.11 -7.78
C ALA A 74 -21.60 -9.45 -8.33
N THR A 75 -20.67 -9.43 -9.30
CA THR A 75 -20.04 -10.64 -9.84
C THR A 75 -19.13 -11.30 -8.80
N ILE A 76 -18.38 -10.49 -8.04
CA ILE A 76 -17.52 -10.98 -6.95
C ILE A 76 -18.38 -11.66 -5.88
N GLU A 77 -19.45 -11.01 -5.43
CA GLU A 77 -20.36 -11.54 -4.42
C GLU A 77 -21.03 -12.85 -4.87
N ALA A 78 -21.41 -12.96 -6.15
CA ALA A 78 -21.95 -14.19 -6.71
C ALA A 78 -20.92 -15.34 -6.69
N VAL A 79 -19.68 -15.05 -7.10
CA VAL A 79 -18.57 -16.02 -7.06
C VAL A 79 -18.28 -16.47 -5.62
N GLU A 80 -18.17 -15.54 -4.68
CA GLU A 80 -17.96 -15.85 -3.26
C GLU A 80 -19.12 -16.65 -2.65
N GLY A 81 -20.37 -16.30 -3.00
CA GLY A 81 -21.56 -17.00 -2.54
C GLY A 81 -21.56 -18.47 -2.96
N LEU A 82 -21.24 -18.75 -4.23
CA LEU A 82 -21.10 -20.12 -4.72
C LEU A 82 -19.89 -20.83 -4.10
N ARG A 83 -18.79 -20.11 -3.84
CA ARG A 83 -17.62 -20.67 -3.15
C ARG A 83 -17.95 -21.08 -1.72
N ARG A 84 -18.69 -20.26 -0.96
CA ARG A 84 -19.19 -20.57 0.39
C ARG A 84 -20.09 -21.81 0.39
N ARG A 85 -20.83 -22.05 -0.71
CA ARG A 85 -21.61 -23.28 -0.97
C ARG A 85 -20.76 -24.48 -1.43
N ARG A 86 -19.43 -24.38 -1.33
CA ARG A 86 -18.43 -25.43 -1.65
C ARG A 86 -18.31 -25.79 -3.14
N LEU A 87 -18.78 -24.94 -4.07
CA LEU A 87 -18.51 -25.17 -5.48
C LEU A 87 -17.00 -24.97 -5.80
N SER A 88 -16.51 -25.77 -6.73
CA SER A 88 -15.15 -25.61 -7.28
C SER A 88 -15.10 -24.43 -8.24
N GLY A 89 -13.94 -23.78 -8.38
CA GLY A 89 -13.76 -22.68 -9.35
C GLY A 89 -14.27 -23.01 -10.77
N PRO A 90 -14.02 -24.22 -11.33
CA PRO A 90 -14.59 -24.65 -12.60
C PRO A 90 -16.12 -24.75 -12.63
N ALA A 91 -16.73 -25.21 -11.54
CA ALA A 91 -18.18 -25.30 -11.43
C ALA A 91 -18.80 -23.89 -11.35
N ILE A 92 -18.19 -22.98 -10.58
CA ILE A 92 -18.61 -21.58 -10.49
C ILE A 92 -18.51 -20.89 -11.85
N ALA A 93 -17.40 -21.08 -12.57
CA ALA A 93 -17.21 -20.51 -13.90
C ALA A 93 -18.31 -20.96 -14.87
N ARG A 94 -18.67 -22.25 -14.83
CA ARG A 94 -19.76 -22.80 -15.65
C ARG A 94 -21.12 -22.23 -15.24
N GLU A 95 -21.41 -22.19 -13.94
CA GLU A 95 -22.68 -21.71 -13.39
C GLU A 95 -22.95 -20.23 -13.76
N LEU A 96 -21.92 -19.39 -13.67
CA LEU A 96 -22.02 -17.95 -13.92
C LEU A 96 -21.70 -17.54 -15.36
N GLY A 97 -21.31 -18.48 -16.23
CA GLY A 97 -20.87 -18.18 -17.59
C GLY A 97 -19.60 -17.31 -17.66
N LEU A 98 -18.74 -17.39 -16.65
CA LEU A 98 -17.51 -16.59 -16.55
C LEU A 98 -16.28 -17.37 -17.04
N PRO A 99 -15.24 -16.70 -17.58
CA PRO A 99 -13.95 -17.32 -17.81
C PRO A 99 -13.37 -17.89 -16.51
N ARG A 100 -12.74 -19.07 -16.58
CA ARG A 100 -12.07 -19.68 -15.43
C ARG A 100 -10.98 -18.78 -14.84
N SER A 101 -10.31 -17.99 -15.67
CA SER A 101 -9.32 -17.00 -15.24
C SER A 101 -9.94 -15.88 -14.40
N THR A 102 -11.14 -15.41 -14.74
CA THR A 102 -11.87 -14.41 -13.95
C THR A 102 -12.25 -14.96 -12.59
N VAL A 103 -12.81 -16.17 -12.53
CA VAL A 103 -13.14 -16.82 -11.25
C VAL A 103 -11.88 -17.07 -10.42
N GLY A 104 -10.80 -17.54 -11.05
CA GLY A 104 -9.52 -17.77 -10.38
C GLY A 104 -8.82 -16.49 -9.91
N ALA A 105 -9.11 -15.34 -10.49
CA ALA A 105 -8.61 -14.05 -10.01
C ALA A 105 -9.38 -13.53 -8.79
N ILE A 106 -10.62 -14.01 -8.58
CA ILE A 106 -11.50 -13.61 -7.46
C ILE A 106 -11.29 -14.52 -6.24
N LEU A 107 -11.08 -15.82 -6.45
CA LEU A 107 -10.94 -16.85 -5.40
C LEU A 107 -9.50 -16.99 -4.88
#